data_AF-A0A925VFN7-F1
#
_entry.id   AF-A0A925VFN7-F1
#
_cell.length_a   1.000
_cell.length_b   1.000
_cell.length_c   1.000
_cell.angle_alpha   90.00
_cell.angle_beta   90.00
_cell.angle_gamma   90.00
#
_symmetry.space_group_name_H-M   'P 1'
#
loop_
_entity.id
_entity.type
_entity.pdbx_description
1 polymer ?
#
loop_
_entity_poly.entity_id
_entity_poly.type
_entity_poly.pdbx_seq_one_letter_code
_entity_poly.pdbx_strand_id
1 'polypeptide(L)'
;DDAADARIDGAPAADAHETPAATTNKPSGRTDSAASASTRSAEAKLTAEELLALARTAWKAGNARDTYKFGNKSRYKQPSAEATELVTLAACKMKLDDAAKATFKDLDGDRRKRVRNECRELGVRVGL
;
A
#
# COMPACT_ATOMS: atom_id res chain seq x y z
N ASP A 1 31.29 -3.28 53.76
CA ASP A 1 31.12 -2.18 52.80
C ASP A 1 32.39 -1.36 52.72
N ASP A 2 33.26 -1.71 51.78
CA ASP A 2 34.52 -1.00 51.54
C ASP A 2 34.77 -0.89 50.03
N ALA A 3 34.83 0.37 49.59
CA ALA A 3 35.71 0.99 48.58
C ALA A 3 35.76 0.57 47.08
N ALA A 4 36.05 1.62 46.30
CA ALA A 4 36.68 1.73 44.97
C ALA A 4 35.78 1.49 43.74
N ASP A 5 35.43 2.51 42.94
CA ASP A 5 36.28 3.32 42.04
C ASP A 5 37.07 2.47 41.03
N ALA A 6 36.68 2.56 39.74
CA ALA A 6 37.60 2.89 38.65
C ALA A 6 37.04 2.57 37.25
N ARG A 7 37.07 3.63 36.42
CA ARG A 7 37.59 3.65 35.03
C ARG A 7 36.72 3.10 33.89
N ILE A 8 36.06 4.07 33.25
CA ILE A 8 35.68 4.07 31.84
C ILE A 8 36.93 4.41 31.03
N ASP A 9 37.38 3.53 30.14
CA ASP A 9 38.26 3.87 29.03
C ASP A 9 38.19 2.77 27.94
N GLY A 10 38.25 3.18 26.67
CA GLY A 10 38.57 2.28 25.55
C GLY A 10 37.46 2.00 24.53
N ALA A 11 37.26 2.91 23.59
CA ALA A 11 37.07 2.53 22.18
C ALA A 11 38.47 2.56 21.52
N PRO A 12 38.82 1.65 20.58
CA PRO A 12 38.32 1.77 19.21
C PRO A 12 38.18 0.46 18.39
N ALA A 13 37.46 0.62 17.27
CA ALA A 13 37.39 -0.13 16.00
C ALA A 13 38.29 -1.38 15.77
N ALA A 14 37.71 -2.43 15.18
CA ALA A 14 37.91 -2.82 13.76
C ALA A 14 37.39 -4.25 13.48
N ASP A 15 36.82 -4.41 12.27
CA ASP A 15 36.77 -5.60 11.42
C ASP A 15 36.90 -7.01 12.02
N ALA A 16 35.83 -7.81 11.85
CA ALA A 16 35.85 -9.04 11.05
C ALA A 16 34.55 -9.81 11.27
N HIS A 17 33.61 -9.69 10.34
CA HIS A 17 32.61 -10.75 10.15
C HIS A 17 32.65 -11.20 8.71
N GLU A 18 33.34 -12.32 8.54
CA GLU A 18 33.23 -13.26 7.44
C GLU A 18 31.79 -13.37 6.94
N THR A 19 31.62 -13.05 5.66
CA THR A 19 30.52 -13.50 4.81
C THR A 19 30.58 -15.03 4.62
N PRO A 20 29.57 -15.80 5.05
CA PRO A 20 29.20 -16.99 4.32
C PRO A 20 28.28 -16.56 3.17
N ALA A 21 28.85 -16.54 1.96
CA ALA A 21 28.09 -16.36 0.72
C ALA A 21 27.07 -17.52 0.58
N ALA A 22 25.81 -17.20 0.90
CA ALA A 22 24.68 -18.06 0.71
C ALA A 22 24.44 -18.30 -0.79
N THR A 23 24.51 -19.56 -1.18
CA THR A 23 23.69 -20.25 -2.20
C THR A 23 22.95 -19.33 -3.17
N THR A 24 23.53 -19.19 -4.37
CA THR A 24 22.85 -18.72 -5.58
C THR A 24 21.76 -19.71 -5.98
N ASN A 25 20.58 -19.60 -5.38
CA ASN A 25 19.36 -20.08 -5.99
C ASN A 25 18.91 -19.05 -7.02
N LYS A 26 19.15 -19.36 -8.30
CA LYS A 26 18.62 -18.64 -9.45
C LYS A 26 17.23 -19.21 -9.77
N PRO A 27 16.11 -18.52 -9.47
CA PRO A 27 14.83 -18.95 -10.00
C PRO A 27 14.79 -18.61 -11.49
N SER A 28 14.86 -19.66 -12.31
CA SER A 28 14.27 -19.70 -13.65
C SER A 28 12.80 -19.27 -13.59
N GLY A 29 12.38 -18.45 -14.55
CA GLY A 29 10.97 -18.08 -14.75
C GLY A 29 10.78 -16.62 -15.11
N ARG A 30 11.34 -16.17 -16.23
CA ARG A 30 11.13 -14.81 -16.77
C ARG A 30 10.30 -14.91 -18.04
N THR A 31 9.01 -15.21 -17.90
CA THR A 31 8.02 -15.17 -19.02
C THR A 31 6.75 -14.38 -18.69
N ASP A 32 6.62 -13.78 -17.51
CA ASP A 32 5.43 -12.97 -17.14
C ASP A 32 5.56 -11.46 -17.39
N SER A 33 6.74 -10.99 -17.81
CA SER A 33 7.03 -9.55 -17.92
C SER A 33 6.43 -8.88 -19.15
N ALA A 34 6.23 -9.59 -20.26
CA ALA A 34 5.69 -9.00 -21.49
C ALA A 34 4.16 -8.81 -21.43
N ALA A 35 3.42 -9.79 -20.90
CA ALA A 35 1.96 -9.68 -20.75
C ALA A 35 1.57 -8.54 -19.78
N SER A 36 2.30 -8.41 -18.67
CA SER A 36 2.05 -7.35 -17.69
C SER A 36 2.33 -5.93 -18.21
N ALA A 37 3.18 -5.77 -19.22
CA ALA A 37 3.46 -4.46 -19.82
C ALA A 37 2.35 -4.05 -20.82
N SER A 38 1.89 -4.99 -21.65
CA SER A 38 0.81 -4.75 -22.60
C SER A 38 -0.51 -4.39 -21.92
N THR A 39 -0.87 -5.09 -20.83
CA THR A 39 -2.08 -4.78 -20.07
C THR A 39 -1.98 -3.43 -19.36
N ARG A 40 -0.79 -3.06 -18.82
CA ARG A 40 -0.57 -1.74 -18.23
C ARG A 40 -0.71 -0.60 -19.24
N SER A 41 -0.24 -0.80 -20.47
CA SER A 41 -0.37 0.16 -21.57
C SER A 41 -1.82 0.29 -22.07
N ALA A 42 -2.59 -0.79 -22.04
CA ALA A 42 -4.03 -0.74 -22.33
C ALA A 42 -4.79 0.05 -21.25
N GLU A 43 -4.51 -0.21 -19.97
CA GLU A 43 -5.10 0.51 -18.85
C GLU A 43 -4.77 2.01 -18.85
N ALA A 44 -3.61 2.42 -19.39
CA ALA A 44 -3.22 3.82 -19.48
C ALA A 44 -4.06 4.61 -20.50
N LYS A 45 -4.59 3.94 -21.51
CA LYS A 45 -5.46 4.54 -22.54
C LYS A 45 -6.90 4.73 -22.07
N LEU A 46 -7.30 4.03 -21.01
CA LEU A 46 -8.64 4.16 -20.44
C LEU A 46 -8.86 5.54 -19.82
N THR A 47 -10.08 6.03 -19.95
CA THR A 47 -10.57 7.26 -19.32
C THR A 47 -10.69 7.10 -17.80
N ALA A 48 -10.82 8.21 -17.08
CA ALA A 48 -11.03 8.17 -15.63
C ALA A 48 -12.32 7.41 -15.25
N GLU A 49 -13.37 7.54 -16.07
CA GLU A 49 -14.65 6.88 -15.88
C GLU A 49 -14.56 5.37 -16.10
N GLU A 50 -13.87 4.92 -17.16
CA GLU A 50 -13.64 3.49 -17.42
C GLU A 50 -12.82 2.85 -16.30
N LEU A 51 -11.80 3.55 -15.79
CA LEU A 51 -11.01 3.08 -14.65
C LEU A 51 -11.86 2.99 -13.37
N LEU A 52 -12.77 3.96 -13.15
CA LEU A 52 -13.71 3.90 -12.03
C LEU A 52 -14.69 2.72 -12.17
N ALA A 53 -15.20 2.49 -13.38
CA ALA A 53 -16.08 1.35 -13.66
C ALA A 53 -15.37 0.01 -13.40
N LEU A 54 -14.11 -0.13 -13.82
CA LEU A 54 -13.28 -1.29 -13.49
C LEU A 54 -13.05 -1.43 -11.99
N ALA A 55 -12.78 -0.33 -11.27
CA ALA A 55 -12.61 -0.35 -9.83
C ALA A 55 -13.88 -0.84 -9.10
N ARG A 56 -15.07 -0.36 -9.53
CA ARG A 56 -16.38 -0.82 -9.02
C ARG A 56 -16.60 -2.30 -9.28
N THR A 57 -16.30 -2.76 -10.50
CA THR A 57 -16.44 -4.18 -10.86
C THR A 57 -15.51 -5.06 -10.03
N ALA A 58 -14.25 -4.65 -9.86
CA ALA A 58 -13.30 -5.32 -8.99
C ALA A 58 -13.77 -5.34 -7.52
N TRP A 59 -14.39 -4.25 -7.04
CA TRP A 59 -14.89 -4.17 -5.67
C TRP A 59 -16.04 -5.16 -5.45
N LYS A 60 -16.99 -5.21 -6.38
CA LYS A 60 -18.08 -6.19 -6.36
C LYS A 60 -17.58 -7.64 -6.44
N ALA A 61 -16.48 -7.87 -7.15
CA ALA A 61 -15.80 -9.16 -7.19
C ALA A 61 -14.96 -9.47 -5.94
N GLY A 62 -14.86 -8.53 -4.98
CA GLY A 62 -14.06 -8.69 -3.76
C GLY A 62 -12.55 -8.47 -3.95
N ASN A 63 -12.11 -8.07 -5.15
CA ASN A 63 -10.70 -7.85 -5.50
C ASN A 63 -10.22 -6.46 -5.06
N ALA A 64 -9.93 -6.30 -3.77
CA ALA A 64 -9.48 -5.04 -3.19
C ALA A 64 -8.19 -4.48 -3.86
N ARG A 65 -7.27 -5.35 -4.27
CA ARG A 65 -6.03 -4.94 -4.99
C ARG A 65 -6.33 -4.22 -6.30
N ASP A 66 -7.23 -4.78 -7.09
CA ASP A 66 -7.60 -4.20 -8.39
C ASP A 66 -8.47 -2.97 -8.20
N THR A 67 -9.38 -2.96 -7.22
CA THR A 67 -10.12 -1.75 -6.84
C THR A 67 -9.18 -0.62 -6.47
N TYR A 68 -8.18 -0.88 -5.64
CA TYR A 68 -7.18 0.11 -5.25
C TYR A 68 -6.37 0.59 -6.47
N LYS A 69 -5.89 -0.34 -7.31
CA LYS A 69 -5.11 -0.02 -8.52
C LYS A 69 -5.90 0.86 -9.50
N PHE A 70 -7.09 0.42 -9.91
CA PHE A 70 -7.91 1.14 -10.88
C PHE A 70 -8.48 2.42 -10.31
N GLY A 71 -8.94 2.40 -9.05
CA GLY A 71 -9.45 3.56 -8.36
C GLY A 71 -8.38 4.64 -8.22
N ASN A 72 -7.14 4.28 -7.83
CA ASN A 72 -6.08 5.25 -7.67
C ASN A 72 -5.67 5.86 -9.04
N LYS A 73 -5.59 5.04 -10.09
CA LYS A 73 -5.38 5.52 -11.46
C LYS A 73 -6.50 6.47 -11.92
N SER A 74 -7.76 6.16 -11.61
CA SER A 74 -8.90 7.02 -11.90
C SER A 74 -8.75 8.37 -11.20
N ARG A 75 -8.44 8.38 -9.89
CA ARG A 75 -8.21 9.60 -9.09
C ARG A 75 -7.09 10.48 -9.65
N TYR A 76 -5.98 9.88 -10.10
CA TYR A 76 -4.89 10.63 -10.72
C TYR A 76 -5.29 11.30 -12.03
N LYS A 77 -6.19 10.70 -12.80
CA LYS A 77 -6.70 11.30 -14.05
C LYS A 77 -7.76 12.36 -13.77
N GLN A 78 -8.72 12.03 -12.91
CA GLN A 78 -9.79 12.92 -12.51
C GLN A 78 -10.22 12.58 -11.08
N PRO A 79 -9.93 13.46 -10.10
CA PRO A 79 -10.32 13.21 -8.73
C PRO A 79 -11.85 13.18 -8.63
N SER A 80 -12.37 12.10 -8.06
CA SER A 80 -13.78 11.92 -7.78
C SER A 80 -13.94 11.46 -6.33
N ALA A 81 -14.98 11.96 -5.66
CA ALA A 81 -15.30 11.55 -4.29
C ALA A 81 -15.54 10.04 -4.20
N GLU A 82 -16.17 9.46 -5.23
CA GLU A 82 -16.44 8.03 -5.28
C GLU A 82 -15.16 7.21 -5.52
N ALA A 83 -14.28 7.67 -6.41
CA ALA A 83 -12.98 7.03 -6.62
C ALA A 83 -12.17 7.03 -5.32
N THR A 84 -12.19 8.15 -4.59
CA THR A 84 -11.52 8.30 -3.29
C THR A 84 -12.11 7.36 -2.24
N GLU A 85 -13.43 7.23 -2.19
CA GLU A 85 -14.12 6.30 -1.28
C GLU A 85 -13.72 4.85 -1.54
N LEU A 86 -13.80 4.40 -2.80
CA LEU A 86 -13.42 3.03 -3.19
C LEU A 86 -11.95 2.73 -2.91
N VAL A 87 -11.05 3.67 -3.19
CA VAL A 87 -9.62 3.51 -2.90
C VAL A 87 -9.38 3.41 -1.40
N THR A 88 -10.06 4.22 -0.59
CA THR A 88 -9.92 4.20 0.86
C THR A 88 -10.42 2.88 1.44
N LEU A 89 -11.60 2.42 1.02
CA LEU A 89 -12.17 1.14 1.44
C LEU A 89 -11.29 -0.05 1.01
N ALA A 90 -10.77 -0.02 -0.21
CA ALA A 90 -9.84 -1.02 -0.70
C ALA A 90 -8.54 -1.04 0.12
N ALA A 91 -7.99 0.13 0.45
CA ALA A 91 -6.82 0.25 1.31
C ALA A 91 -7.09 -0.33 2.72
N CYS A 92 -8.25 -0.04 3.31
CA CYS A 92 -8.66 -0.63 4.59
C CYS A 92 -8.79 -2.16 4.52
N LYS A 93 -9.39 -2.69 3.46
CA LYS A 93 -9.52 -4.14 3.25
C LYS A 93 -8.16 -4.82 3.05
N MET A 94 -7.20 -4.10 2.48
CA MET A 94 -5.82 -4.55 2.30
C MET A 94 -4.92 -4.29 3.51
N LYS A 95 -5.44 -3.73 4.62
CA LYS A 95 -4.67 -3.35 5.81
C LYS A 95 -3.52 -2.37 5.52
N LEU A 96 -3.72 -1.49 4.54
CA LEU A 96 -2.78 -0.42 4.21
C LEU A 96 -3.16 0.84 4.99
N ASP A 97 -2.85 0.86 6.29
CA ASP A 97 -3.27 1.94 7.21
C ASP A 97 -2.85 3.34 6.73
N ASP A 98 -1.62 3.50 6.26
CA ASP A 98 -1.10 4.80 5.83
C ASP A 98 -1.77 5.29 4.55
N ALA A 99 -1.97 4.38 3.59
CA ALA A 99 -2.67 4.69 2.35
C ALA A 99 -4.13 5.05 2.62
N ALA A 100 -4.80 4.28 3.49
CA ALA A 100 -6.18 4.53 3.89
C ALA A 100 -6.31 5.89 4.60
N LYS A 101 -5.41 6.22 5.53
CA LYS A 101 -5.42 7.53 6.21
C LYS A 101 -5.14 8.67 5.23
N ALA A 102 -4.25 8.48 4.27
CA ALA A 102 -3.94 9.50 3.27
C ALA A 102 -5.16 9.84 2.42
N THR A 103 -5.84 8.83 1.86
CA THR A 103 -7.00 9.04 0.99
C THR A 103 -8.26 9.41 1.77
N PHE A 104 -8.36 9.01 3.04
CA PHE A 104 -9.48 9.37 3.91
C PHE A 104 -9.60 10.88 4.16
N LYS A 105 -8.49 11.61 4.15
CA LYS A 105 -8.48 13.08 4.33
C LYS A 105 -9.19 13.82 3.20
N ASP A 106 -9.20 13.23 2.01
CA ASP A 106 -9.79 13.81 0.79
C ASP A 106 -11.31 13.56 0.69
N LEU A 107 -11.90 12.86 1.66
CA LEU A 107 -13.34 12.58 1.69
C LEU A 107 -14.13 13.71 2.37
N ASP A 108 -15.37 13.90 1.94
CA ASP A 108 -16.30 14.81 2.61
C ASP A 108 -16.90 14.20 3.89
N GLY A 109 -17.45 15.03 4.77
CA GLY A 109 -17.87 14.65 6.13
C GLY A 109 -18.77 13.41 6.21
N ASP A 110 -19.78 13.30 5.35
CA ASP A 110 -20.70 12.15 5.37
C ASP A 110 -20.04 10.87 4.85
N ARG A 111 -19.23 10.97 3.78
CA ARG A 111 -18.44 9.83 3.28
C ARG A 111 -17.39 9.39 4.28
N ARG A 112 -16.73 10.33 4.96
CA ARG A 112 -15.78 10.03 6.06
C ARG A 112 -16.42 9.21 7.16
N LYS A 113 -17.64 9.52 7.58
CA LYS A 113 -18.34 8.73 8.62
C LYS A 113 -18.57 7.29 8.16
N ARG A 114 -19.11 7.11 6.94
CA ARG A 114 -19.37 5.78 6.36
C ARG A 114 -18.09 4.97 6.23
N VAL A 115 -17.08 5.53 5.56
CA VAL A 115 -15.78 4.87 5.33
C VAL A 115 -15.07 4.56 6.64
N ARG A 116 -15.12 5.45 7.64
CA ARG A 116 -14.53 5.18 8.96
C ARG A 116 -15.16 3.95 9.62
N ASN A 117 -16.48 3.81 9.56
CA ASN A 117 -17.19 2.67 10.14
C ASN A 117 -16.80 1.38 9.42
N GLU A 118 -16.82 1.38 8.08
CA GLU A 118 -16.42 0.21 7.28
C GLU A 118 -14.95 -0.17 7.53
N CYS A 119 -14.04 0.80 7.55
CA CYS A 119 -12.64 0.55 7.88
C CYS A 119 -12.47 -0.03 9.29
N ARG A 120 -13.25 0.44 10.27
CA ARG A 120 -13.22 -0.07 11.65
C ARG A 120 -13.71 -1.52 11.73
N GLU A 121 -14.75 -1.88 10.99
CA GLU A 121 -15.22 -3.28 10.86
C GLU A 121 -14.16 -4.17 10.23
N LEU A 122 -13.41 -3.62 9.27
CA LEU A 122 -12.24 -4.27 8.68
C LEU A 122 -11.01 -4.22 9.60
N GLY A 123 -11.10 -3.68 10.82
CA GLY A 123 -10.01 -3.61 11.81
C GLY A 123 -8.91 -2.60 11.49
N VAL A 124 -9.21 -1.55 10.72
CA VAL A 124 -8.33 -0.45 10.36
C VAL A 124 -8.87 0.85 10.94
N ARG A 125 -8.02 1.63 11.61
CA ARG A 125 -8.42 2.91 12.24
C ARG A 125 -7.98 4.10 11.39
N VAL A 126 -8.94 4.77 10.76
CA VAL A 126 -8.74 6.00 9.99
C VAL A 126 -9.40 7.20 10.68
N GLY A 127 -8.72 8.37 10.64
CA GLY A 127 -9.27 9.66 11.08
C GLY A 127 -9.40 9.83 12.59
N LEU A 128 -8.30 9.62 13.32
CA LEU A 128 -8.08 10.04 14.71
C LEU A 128 -7.75 11.53 14.79
#